data_AF-W4QZ67-F1
#
_entry.id   AF-W4QZ67-F1
#
_cell.length_a   1.000
_cell.length_b   1.000
_cell.length_c   1.000
_cell.angle_alpha   90.00
_cell.angle_beta   90.00
_cell.angle_gamma   90.00
#
_symmetry.space_group_name_H-M   'P 1'
#
loop_
_entity.id
_entity.type
_entity.pdbx_description
1 polymer ?
#
loop_
_entity_poly.entity_id
_entity_poly.type
_entity_poly.pdbx_seq_one_letter_code
_entity_poly.pdbx_strand_id
1 'polypeptide(L)' 'MRKIYEYMSTEEKIKALGLLKVDIIELKQELQNNYPRVVKDAITETLNRYQIEEEWLKNKVEERTNC' A
#
# COMPACT_ATOMS: atom_id res chain seq x y z
N MET A 1 8.07 -6.95 -2.29
CA MET A 1 6.80 -7.09 -3.03
C MET A 1 6.17 -8.44 -2.71
N ARG A 2 4.87 -8.50 -2.40
CA ARG A 2 4.21 -9.77 -2.04
C ARG A 2 3.96 -10.61 -3.29
N LYS A 3 4.40 -11.86 -3.27
CA LYS A 3 4.15 -12.84 -4.36
C LYS A 3 2.66 -13.15 -4.56
N ILE A 4 1.83 -12.89 -3.54
CA ILE A 4 0.40 -13.21 -3.58
C ILE A 4 -0.33 -12.52 -4.73
N TYR A 5 0.11 -11.32 -5.15
CA TYR A 5 -0.52 -10.59 -6.25
C TYR A 5 -0.36 -11.30 -7.61
N GLU A 6 0.64 -12.15 -7.79
CA GLU A 6 0.81 -12.89 -9.06
C GLU A 6 -0.36 -13.85 -9.30
N TYR A 7 -1.00 -14.32 -8.24
CA TYR A 7 -2.11 -15.27 -8.27
C TYR A 7 -3.48 -14.61 -8.21
N MET A 8 -3.55 -13.28 -8.11
CA MET A 8 -4.79 -12.53 -8.09
C MET A 8 -5.25 -12.11 -9.49
N SER A 9 -6.56 -12.19 -9.71
CA SER A 9 -7.26 -11.58 -10.85
C SER A 9 -7.11 -10.06 -10.85
N THR A 10 -7.41 -9.42 -11.98
CA THR A 10 -7.37 -7.94 -12.09
C THR A 10 -8.33 -7.27 -11.10
N GLU A 11 -9.54 -7.81 -10.93
CA GLU A 11 -10.53 -7.29 -9.97
C GLU A 11 -10.04 -7.39 -8.52
N GLU A 12 -9.42 -8.52 -8.14
CA GLU A 12 -8.83 -8.71 -6.82
C GLU A 12 -7.67 -7.74 -6.59
N LYS A 13 -6.85 -7.48 -7.60
CA LYS A 13 -5.78 -6.47 -7.54
C LYS A 13 -6.33 -5.06 -7.35
N ILE A 14 -7.41 -4.70 -8.04
CA ILE A 14 -8.09 -3.39 -7.85
C ILE A 14 -8.62 -3.27 -6.42
N LYS A 15 -9.27 -4.32 -5.90
CA LYS A 15 -9.76 -4.35 -4.51
C LYS A 15 -8.61 -4.21 -3.52
N ALA A 16 -7.53 -4.97 -3.71
CA ALA A 16 -6.34 -4.90 -2.87
C ALA A 16 -5.68 -3.52 -2.91
N LEU A 17 -5.62 -2.87 -4.07
CA LEU A 17 -5.13 -1.50 -4.23
C LEU A 17 -6.00 -0.50 -3.46
N GLY A 18 -7.33 -0.68 -3.49
CA GLY A 18 -8.27 0.11 -2.72
C GLY A 18 -8.02 0.00 -1.21
N LEU A 19 -7.88 -1.22 -0.70
CA LEU A 19 -7.58 -1.47 0.72
C LEU A 19 -6.22 -0.88 1.12
N LEU A 20 -5.19 -1.08 0.31
CA LEU A 20 -3.85 -0.57 0.58
C LEU A 20 -3.81 0.96 0.66
N LYS A 21 -4.62 1.67 -0.14
CA LYS A 21 -4.77 3.13 -0.05
C LYS A 21 -5.39 3.57 1.27
N VAL A 22 -6.37 2.82 1.78
CA VAL A 22 -6.97 3.09 3.10
C VAL A 22 -5.92 2.93 4.19
N ASP A 23 -5.18 1.82 4.20
CA ASP A 23 -4.11 1.59 5.18
C ASP A 23 -3.04 2.71 5.17
N ILE A 24 -2.66 3.20 3.99
CA ILE A 24 -1.72 4.32 3.83
C ILE A 24 -2.27 5.61 4.47
N ILE A 25 -3.56 5.89 4.29
CA ILE A 25 -4.22 7.06 4.88
C ILE A 25 -4.23 6.94 6.41
N GLU A 26 -4.60 5.77 6.93
CA GLU A 26 -4.61 5.50 8.38
C GLU A 26 -3.21 5.66 8.98
N LEU A 27 -2.17 5.10 8.36
CA LEU A 27 -0.78 5.25 8.83
C LEU A 27 -0.31 6.72 8.82
N LYS A 28 -0.73 7.52 7.84
CA LYS A 28 -0.43 8.97 7.81
C LYS A 28 -1.11 9.74 8.92
N GLN A 29 -2.34 9.36 9.26
CA GLN A 29 -3.07 9.92 10.41
C GLN A 29 -2.38 9.50 11.73
N GLU A 30 -1.95 8.24 11.82
CA GLU A 30 -1.28 7.68 13.01
C GLU A 30 0.04 8.41 13.33
N LEU A 31 0.77 8.88 12.31
CA LEU A 31 1.99 9.68 12.50
C LEU A 31 1.75 11.03 13.19
N GLN A 32 0.52 11.56 13.12
CA GLN A 32 0.15 12.82 13.78
C GLN A 32 0.02 12.65 15.31
N ASN A 33 -0.16 11.42 15.79
CA ASN A 33 -0.28 11.14 17.22
C ASN A 33 1.06 11.34 17.95
N ASN A 34 0.98 11.55 19.26
CA ASN A 34 2.15 11.80 20.10
C ASN A 34 2.82 10.48 20.55
N TYR A 35 3.42 9.77 19.60
CA TYR A 35 4.18 8.56 19.89
C TYR A 35 5.67 8.83 20.14
N PRO A 36 6.33 7.94 20.91
CA PRO A 36 7.79 7.88 20.96
C PRO A 36 8.40 7.72 19.56
N ARG A 37 9.60 8.28 19.38
CA ARG A 37 10.31 8.25 18.09
C ARG A 37 10.40 6.85 17.48
N VAL A 38 10.75 5.84 18.27
CA VAL A 38 10.86 4.44 17.81
C VAL A 38 9.57 3.92 17.17
N VAL A 39 8.42 4.33 17.69
CA VAL A 39 7.11 3.94 17.15
C VAL A 39 6.84 4.71 15.84
N LYS A 40 7.14 6.02 15.81
CA LYS A 40 7.01 6.82 14.57
C LYS A 40 7.92 6.31 13.46
N ASP A 41 9.13 5.87 13.79
CA ASP A 41 10.08 5.30 12.83
C ASP A 41 9.52 3.98 12.25
N ALA A 42 8.95 3.11 13.09
CA ALA A 42 8.30 1.86 12.63
C ALA A 42 7.06 2.11 11.75
N ILE A 43 6.24 3.11 12.09
CA ILE A 43 5.09 3.53 11.28
C ILE A 43 5.58 4.08 9.93
N THR A 44 6.61 4.91 9.94
CA THR A 44 7.21 5.51 8.73
C THR A 44 7.79 4.44 7.81
N GLU A 45 8.51 3.46 8.36
CA GLU A 45 9.04 2.35 7.58
C GLU A 45 7.90 1.55 6.91
N THR A 46 6.83 1.28 7.66
CA THR A 46 5.67 0.57 7.13
C THR A 46 4.97 1.37 6.03
N LEU A 47 4.77 2.67 6.24
CA LEU A 47 4.19 3.59 5.28
C LEU A 47 4.98 3.60 3.97
N ASN A 48 6.31 3.71 4.03
CA ASN A 48 7.18 3.70 2.86
C ASN A 48 7.04 2.39 2.05
N ARG A 49 7.01 1.25 2.74
CA ARG A 49 6.81 -0.05 2.08
C ARG A 49 5.45 -0.11 1.38
N TYR A 50 4.41 0.39 2.02
CA TYR A 50 3.05 0.36 1.48
C TYR A 50 2.90 1.30 0.28
N GLN A 51 3.55 2.46 0.28
CA GLN A 51 3.56 3.36 -0.86
C GLN A 51 4.26 2.75 -2.08
N ILE A 52 5.40 2.08 -1.89
CA ILE A 52 6.09 1.34 -2.96
C ILE A 52 5.21 0.21 -3.50
N GLU A 53 4.49 -0.49 -2.61
CA GLU A 53 3.56 -1.55 -2.98
C GLU A 53 2.34 -1.01 -3.76
N GLU A 54 1.82 0.15 -3.36
CA GLU A 54 0.69 0.85 -4.00
C GLU A 54 1.04 1.29 -5.42
N GLU A 55 2.19 1.92 -5.60
CA GLU A 55 2.68 2.35 -6.91
C GLU A 55 2.85 1.16 -7.86
N TRP A 56 3.48 0.08 -7.39
CA TRP A 56 3.65 -1.11 -8.20
C TRP A 56 2.33 -1.78 -8.57
N LEU A 57 1.42 -1.93 -7.61
CA LEU A 57 0.14 -2.57 -7.85
C LEU A 57 -0.74 -1.73 -8.79
N LYS A 58 -0.69 -0.41 -8.65
CA LYS A 58 -1.31 0.54 -9.58
C LYS A 58 -0.79 0.35 -11.00
N ASN A 59 0.53 0.33 -11.20
CA ASN A 59 1.13 0.10 -12.52
C ASN A 59 0.69 -1.25 -13.12
N LYS A 60 0.61 -2.31 -12.30
CA LYS A 60 0.15 -3.64 -12.77
C LYS A 60 -1.31 -3.67 -13.19
N VAL A 61 -2.16 -2.88 -12.54
CA VAL A 61 -3.57 -2.73 -12.91
C VAL A 61 -3.70 -1.90 -14.20
N GLU A 62 -2.95 -0.80 -14.32
CA GLU A 62 -2.96 0.08 -15.49
C GLU A 62 -2.40 -0.61 -16.75
N GLU A 63 -1.28 -1.34 -16.63
CA GLU A 63 -0.71 -2.16 -17.71
C GLU A 63 -1.73 -3.14 -18.32
N ARG A 64 -2.63 -3.70 -17.49
CA ARG A 64 -3.66 -4.65 -17.96
C ARG A 64 -4.94 -4.00 -18.47
N THR A 65 -5.19 -2.74 -18.14
CA THR A 65 -6.40 -2.02 -18.58
C THR A 65 -6.20 -1.38 -19.95
N ASN A 66 -4.94 -1.13 -20.34
CA ASN A 66 -4.56 -0.55 -21.63
C ASN A 66 -4.26 -1.60 -22.73
N CYS A 67 -4.65 -2.87 -22.54
CA CYS A 67 -4.57 -3.94 -23.54
C CYS A 67 -5.95 -4.35 -24.05
#